data_AF-A0A8T6LZF2-F1
#
_entry.id   AF-A0A8T6LZF2-F1
#
_cell.length_a   1.000
_cell.length_b   1.000
_cell.length_c   1.000
_cell.angle_alpha   90.00
_cell.angle_beta   90.00
_cell.angle_gamma   90.00
#
_symmetry.space_group_name_H-M   'P 1'
#
loop_
_entity.id
_entity.type
_entity.pdbx_description
1 polymer ?
#
loop_
_entity_poly.entity_id
_entity_poly.type
_entity_poly.pdbx_seq_one_letter_code
_entity_poly.pdbx_strand_id
1 'polypeptide(L)' 'MGTDVGVIIPAYNEEKNIEEVIVRLKKSLEARIIVVDDCSKDRTGEIARRNGAIVIRHKAN' A
#
# COMPACT_ATOMS: atom_id res chain seq x y z
N MET A 1 -22.57 12.64 6.35
CA MET A 1 -22.28 11.20 6.15
C MET A 1 -20.89 11.13 5.57
N GLY A 2 -19.90 10.68 6.34
CA GLY A 2 -18.57 10.41 5.80
C GLY A 2 -18.61 9.12 4.99
N THR A 3 -18.04 9.12 3.79
CA THR A 3 -17.87 7.90 3.00
C THR A 3 -16.69 7.12 3.56
N ASP A 4 -16.94 5.89 4.01
CA ASP A 4 -15.88 4.97 4.44
C ASP A 4 -15.26 4.32 3.21
N VAL A 5 -14.24 4.97 2.65
CA VAL A 5 -13.54 4.50 1.44
C VAL A 5 -12.35 3.64 1.83
N GLY A 6 -12.22 2.48 1.20
CA GLY A 6 -11.05 1.61 1.28
C GLY A 6 -10.35 1.55 -0.08
N VAL A 7 -9.02 1.64 -0.09
CA VAL A 7 -8.19 1.47 -1.29
C VAL A 7 -7.30 0.25 -1.11
N ILE A 8 -7.36 -0.69 -2.06
CA ILE A 8 -6.52 -1.88 -2.09
C ILE A 8 -5.49 -1.72 -3.21
N ILE A 9 -4.21 -1.92 -2.89
CA ILE A 9 -3.08 -1.80 -3.82
C ILE A 9 -2.36 -3.15 -3.87
N PRO A 10 -2.54 -3.97 -4.92
CA PRO A 10 -1.66 -5.10 -5.17
C PRO A 10 -0.26 -4.57 -5.55
N ALA A 11 0.80 -5.14 -4.98
CA ALA A 11 2.16 -4.70 -5.22
C ALA A 11 3.15 -5.87 -5.25
N TYR A 12 4.03 -5.88 -6.26
CA TYR A 12 5.14 -6.82 -6.39
C TYR A 12 6.38 -6.09 -6.91
N ASN A 13 7.41 -5.97 -6.07
CA ASN A 13 8.67 -5.29 -6.38
C ASN A 13 8.52 -3.80 -6.83
N GLU A 14 7.72 -3.05 -6.08
CA GLU A 14 7.38 -1.64 -6.31
C GLU A 14 8.09 -0.68 -5.34
N GLU A 15 9.26 -1.02 -4.80
CA GLU A 15 9.96 -0.17 -3.79
C GLU A 15 10.22 1.27 -4.25
N LYS A 16 10.30 1.49 -5.57
CA LYS A 16 10.54 2.81 -6.17
C LYS A 16 9.28 3.66 -6.32
N ASN A 17 8.10 3.06 -6.30
CA ASN A 17 6.83 3.71 -6.68
C ASN A 17 5.82 3.73 -5.53
N ILE A 18 5.83 2.71 -4.66
CA ILE A 18 4.77 2.47 -3.68
C ILE A 18 4.58 3.64 -2.70
N GLU A 19 5.67 4.32 -2.33
CA GLU A 19 5.62 5.52 -1.48
C GLU A 19 4.84 6.66 -2.15
N GLU A 20 5.17 6.98 -3.40
CA GLU A 20 4.53 8.06 -4.12
C GLU A 20 3.02 7.81 -4.28
N VAL A 21 2.63 6.57 -4.59
CA VAL A 21 1.22 6.18 -4.70
C VAL A 21 0.49 6.40 -3.38
N ILE A 22 1.03 5.93 -2.26
CA ILE A 22 0.39 6.09 -0.94
C ILE A 22 0.29 7.57 -0.55
N VAL A 23 1.34 8.36 -0.77
CA VAL A 23 1.36 9.80 -0.47
C VAL A 23 0.32 10.56 -1.30
N ARG A 24 0.22 10.25 -2.61
CA ARG A 24 -0.78 10.87 -3.49
C ARG A 24 -2.20 10.52 -3.06
N LEU A 25 -2.47 9.24 -2.77
CA LEU A 25 -3.79 8.80 -2.30
C LEU A 25 -4.21 9.52 -1.02
N LYS A 26 -3.33 9.59 -0.02
CA LYS A 26 -3.61 10.30 1.25
C LYS A 26 -3.91 11.79 1.07
N LYS A 27 -3.37 12.43 0.03
CA LYS A 27 -3.65 13.83 -0.30
C LYS A 27 -4.98 14.01 -1.04
N SER A 28 -5.39 13.00 -1.81
CA SER A 28 -6.57 13.09 -2.69
C SER A 28 -7.86 12.64 -2.01
N LEU A 29 -7.79 11.73 -1.05
CA LEU A 29 -8.98 11.13 -0.45
C LEU A 29 -8.72 10.64 0.98
N GLU A 30 -9.72 10.80 1.83
CA GLU A 30 -9.74 10.20 3.16
C GLU A 30 -10.14 8.72 3.02
N ALA A 31 -9.16 7.82 3.03
CA ALA A 31 -9.39 6.37 2.98
C ALA A 31 -8.43 5.57 3.83
N ARG A 32 -8.87 4.35 4.15
CA ARG A 32 -8.00 3.28 4.62
C ARG A 32 -7.27 2.65 3.44
N ILE A 33 -5.94 2.65 3.49
CA ILE A 33 -5.09 2.09 2.44
C ILE A 33 -4.59 0.72 2.88
N ILE A 34 -4.84 -0.30 2.06
CA ILE A 34 -4.39 -1.68 2.24
C ILE A 34 -3.48 -2.02 1.06
N VAL A 35 -2.24 -2.41 1.33
CA VAL A 35 -1.31 -2.93 0.33
C VAL A 35 -1.25 -4.45 0.46
N VAL A 36 -1.50 -5.15 -0.63
CA VAL A 36 -1.31 -6.59 -0.74
C VAL A 36 0.04 -6.83 -1.40
N ASP A 37 1.05 -7.14 -0.57
CA ASP A 37 2.43 -7.41 -0.99
C ASP A 37 2.55 -8.87 -1.43
N ASP A 38 2.69 -9.05 -2.74
CA ASP A 38 2.63 -10.34 -3.42
C ASP A 38 4.01 -11.01 -3.51
N CYS A 39 4.59 -11.30 -2.33
CA CYS A 39 5.91 -11.90 -2.20
C CYS A 39 7.07 -11.05 -2.77
N SER A 40 7.00 -9.71 -2.65
CA SER A 40 8.07 -8.84 -3.15
C SER A 40 9.42 -9.20 -2.52
N LYS A 41 10.47 -9.29 -3.34
CA LYS A 41 11.85 -9.56 -2.88
C LYS A 41 12.61 -8.30 -2.48
N ASP A 42 11.99 -7.15 -2.68
CA ASP A 42 12.53 -5.82 -2.40
C ASP A 42 11.87 -5.21 -1.14
N ARG A 43 12.01 -3.89 -0.96
CA ARG A 43 11.49 -3.18 0.21
C ARG A 43 10.04 -2.72 0.10
N THR A 44 9.27 -3.17 -0.90
CA THR A 44 7.86 -2.74 -1.14
C THR A 44 6.99 -2.73 0.11
N GLY A 45 6.86 -3.88 0.78
CA GLY A 45 6.02 -4.00 1.97
C GLY A 45 6.53 -3.21 3.18
N GLU A 46 7.85 -3.00 3.29
CA GLU A 46 8.45 -2.16 4.33
C GLU A 46 8.11 -0.69 4.13
N ILE A 47 8.30 -0.19 2.90
CA ILE A 47 8.02 1.19 2.51
C ILE A 47 6.54 1.50 2.66
N ALA A 48 5.66 0.57 2.27
CA ALA A 48 4.22 0.69 2.44
C ALA A 48 3.80 0.82 3.92
N ARG A 49 4.34 -0.03 4.81
CA ARG A 49 4.06 0.06 6.27
C ARG A 49 4.52 1.40 6.85
N ARG A 50 5.72 1.85 6.49
CA ARG A 50 6.28 3.14 6.96
C ARG A 50 5.44 4.33 6.51
N ASN A 51 4.85 4.24 5.32
CA ASN A 51 3.93 5.23 4.80
C ASN A 51 2.49 5.10 5.34
N GLY A 52 2.26 4.25 6.34
CA GLY A 52 1.00 4.13 7.06
C GLY A 52 -0.10 3.38 6.32
N ALA A 53 0.27 2.51 5.37
CA ALA A 53 -0.66 1.52 4.82
C ALA A 53 -0.72 0.27 5.70
N ILE A 54 -1.87 -0.38 5.73
CA ILE A 54 -2.01 -1.75 6.24
C ILE A 54 -1.40 -2.68 5.21
N VAL A 55 -0.44 -3.53 5.59
CA VAL A 55 0.23 -4.42 4.64
C VAL A 55 -0.11 -5.88 4.93
N ILE A 56 -0.80 -6.52 3.99
CA ILE A 56 -1.06 -7.96 3.95
C ILE A 56 -0.03 -8.55 3.00
N ARG A 57 0.80 -9.48 3.46
CA ARG A 57 1.88 -10.05 2.65
C ARG A 57 1.71 -11.55 2.48
N HIS A 58 1.78 -12.02 1.24
CA HIS A 58 1.89 -13.44 0.94
C HIS A 58 3.31 -13.95 1.21
N LYS A 59 3.44 -15.18 1.72
CA LYS A 59 4.74 -15.83 1.95
C LYS A 59 5.24 -16.57 0.70
N ALA A 60 4.31 -17.03 -0.13
CA ALA A 60 4.50 -17.63 -1.44
C ALA A 60 3.28 -17.29 -2.30
N ASN A 61 3.45 -17.25 -3.61
CA ASN A 61 2.40 -17.00 -4.60
C ASN A 61 2.13 -18.29 -5.39
#